data_AF-A0A8J3MFB8-F1
#
_entry.id   AF-A0A8J3MFB8-F1
#
_cell.length_a   1.000
_cell.length_b   1.000
_cell.length_c   1.000
_cell.angle_alpha   90.00
_cell.angle_beta   90.00
_cell.angle_gamma   90.00
#
_symmetry.space_group_name_H-M   'P 1'
#
loop_
_entity.id
_entity.type
_entity.pdbx_description
1 polymer ?
#
loop_
_entity_poly.entity_id
_entity_poly.type
_entity_poly.pdbx_seq_one_letter_code
_entity_poly.pdbx_strand_id
1 'polypeptide(L)'
;MNRALTGRPGAPVAAADGHPDWCARAHHCAADRGGQHASVPEVWDTDQGRYVATRHRDRRGRDHVELRVVLRLADDDATAQAQARHLLAVTYQVVERVFASDRRKDSAS
;
A
#
# COMPACT_ATOMS: atom_id res chain seq x y z
N MET A 1 -6.14 5.33 -15.44
CA MET A 1 -6.41 4.57 -14.20
C MET A 1 -5.35 3.47 -14.08
N ASN A 2 -4.45 3.58 -13.10
CA ASN A 2 -3.34 2.64 -12.95
C ASN A 2 -3.85 1.31 -12.38
N ARG A 3 -3.68 0.21 -13.13
CA ARG A 3 -4.04 -1.16 -12.69
C ARG A 3 -3.11 -1.74 -11.61
N ALA A 4 -2.12 -0.96 -11.15
CA ALA A 4 -1.04 -1.42 -10.27
C ALA A 4 -1.52 -1.81 -8.87
N LEU A 5 -2.49 -1.09 -8.30
CA LEU A 5 -3.04 -1.37 -6.97
C LEU A 5 -4.17 -2.41 -6.99
N THR A 6 -4.91 -2.53 -8.09
CA THR A 6 -6.16 -3.30 -8.17
C THR A 6 -5.99 -4.71 -8.75
N GLY A 7 -4.76 -5.23 -8.86
CA GLY A 7 -4.55 -6.58 -9.39
C GLY A 7 -5.30 -7.58 -8.53
N ARG A 8 -6.42 -8.10 -9.06
CA ARG A 8 -7.32 -9.09 -8.44
C ARG A 8 -6.48 -10.21 -7.80
N PRO A 9 -6.98 -10.87 -6.73
CA PRO A 9 -6.44 -12.15 -6.30
C PRO A 9 -6.72 -13.19 -7.41
N GLY A 10 -5.87 -13.17 -8.44
CA GLY A 10 -5.82 -14.21 -9.45
C GLY A 10 -5.03 -15.37 -8.88
N ALA A 11 -5.52 -16.58 -9.15
CA ALA A 11 -4.80 -17.84 -9.02
C ALA A 11 -3.32 -17.66 -9.41
N PRO A 12 -2.38 -18.46 -8.87
CA PRO A 12 -0.95 -18.33 -9.16
C PRO A 12 -0.71 -18.56 -10.66
N VAL A 13 -0.83 -17.50 -11.45
CA VAL A 13 -0.31 -17.48 -12.81
C VAL A 13 1.18 -17.34 -12.60
N ALA A 14 1.89 -18.45 -12.78
CA ALA A 14 3.34 -18.42 -12.89
C ALA A 14 3.65 -17.47 -14.04
N ALA A 15 3.97 -16.23 -13.70
CA ALA A 15 4.36 -15.25 -14.68
C ALA A 15 5.66 -15.72 -15.34
N ALA A 16 5.80 -15.45 -16.63
CA ALA A 16 6.82 -16.02 -17.50
C ALA A 16 8.28 -15.95 -16.97
N ASP A 17 8.56 -15.05 -16.01
CA ASP A 17 9.88 -14.86 -15.39
C ASP A 17 9.84 -14.89 -13.84
N GLY A 18 8.77 -15.41 -13.23
CA GLY A 18 8.59 -15.40 -11.77
C GLY A 18 8.14 -14.05 -11.18
N HIS A 19 7.74 -13.07 -12.00
CA HIS A 19 7.29 -11.74 -11.57
C HIS A 19 5.81 -11.46 -11.86
N PRO A 20 4.98 -11.07 -10.87
CA PRO A 20 3.59 -10.67 -11.12
C PRO A 20 3.48 -9.56 -12.19
N ASP A 21 2.36 -9.52 -12.91
CA ASP A 21 2.09 -8.56 -13.99
C ASP A 21 2.15 -7.09 -13.55
N TRP A 22 1.79 -6.80 -12.30
CA TRP A 22 1.86 -5.48 -11.68
C TRP A 22 3.28 -5.10 -11.22
N CYS A 23 4.23 -6.02 -11.20
CA CYS A 23 5.57 -5.78 -10.68
C CYS A 23 6.32 -4.82 -11.62
N ALA A 24 6.88 -3.74 -11.05
CA ALA A 24 7.69 -2.77 -11.79
C ALA A 24 9.03 -3.34 -12.27
N ARG A 25 9.39 -4.56 -11.85
CA ARG A 25 10.68 -5.22 -12.12
C ARG A 25 11.90 -4.41 -11.64
N ALA A 26 11.69 -3.32 -10.90
CA ALA A 26 12.72 -2.55 -10.22
C ALA A 26 13.00 -3.18 -8.85
N HIS A 27 13.73 -4.29 -8.84
CA HIS A 27 14.16 -4.93 -7.60
C HIS A 27 15.40 -4.21 -7.09
N HIS A 28 15.26 -3.39 -6.05
CA HIS A 28 16.44 -3.05 -5.26
C HIS A 28 16.90 -4.34 -4.59
N CYS A 29 18.08 -4.83 -4.97
CA CYS A 29 18.68 -6.04 -4.42
C CYS A 29 18.82 -5.91 -2.89
N ALA A 30 17.84 -6.41 -2.14
CA ALA A 30 18.07 -6.77 -0.75
C ALA A 30 18.96 -8.02 -0.76
N ALA A 31 19.87 -8.13 0.21
CA ALA A 31 20.87 -9.20 0.32
C ALA A 31 20.29 -10.63 0.40
N ASP A 32 18.97 -10.78 0.43
CA ASP A 32 18.29 -12.06 0.29
C ASP A 32 17.93 -12.31 -1.19
N ARG A 33 18.36 -13.46 -1.71
CA ARG A 33 18.20 -13.83 -3.12
C ARG A 33 16.78 -14.27 -3.44
N GLY A 34 15.78 -13.44 -3.19
CA GLY A 34 14.42 -13.72 -3.63
C GLY A 34 13.44 -12.57 -3.54
N GLY A 35 13.96 -11.34 -3.45
CA GLY A 35 13.36 -10.11 -3.96
C GLY A 35 11.88 -9.90 -3.66
N GLN A 36 11.58 -9.00 -2.72
CA GLN A 36 10.21 -8.50 -2.60
C GLN A 36 9.80 -7.82 -3.91
N HIS A 37 8.69 -8.25 -4.51
CA HIS A 37 8.16 -7.56 -5.69
C HIS A 37 7.55 -6.24 -5.26
N ALA A 38 7.80 -5.17 -6.00
CA ALA A 38 7.16 -3.88 -5.82
C ALA A 38 6.47 -3.43 -7.11
N SER A 39 5.32 -2.77 -6.98
CA SER A 39 4.67 -2.07 -8.09
C SER A 39 5.40 -0.76 -8.39
N VAL A 40 5.04 -0.13 -9.51
CA VAL A 40 5.33 1.30 -9.66
C VAL A 40 4.51 2.02 -8.58
N PRO A 41 5.09 2.96 -7.82
CA PRO A 41 4.33 3.73 -6.84
C PRO A 41 3.22 4.52 -7.52
N GLU A 42 2.02 4.45 -6.97
CA GLU A 42 0.94 5.36 -7.34
C GLU A 42 1.07 6.62 -6.49
N VAL A 43 1.29 7.76 -7.16
CA VAL A 43 1.57 9.05 -6.50
C VAL A 43 0.47 10.04 -6.82
N TRP A 44 -0.18 10.58 -5.79
CA TRP A 44 -1.18 11.64 -5.92
C TRP A 44 -0.71 12.89 -5.19
N ASP A 45 -0.53 13.98 -5.93
CA ASP A 45 -0.26 15.31 -5.39
C ASP A 45 -1.60 16.06 -5.24
N THR A 46 -1.81 16.65 -4.06
CA THR A 46 -3.02 17.41 -3.72
C THR A 46 -2.64 18.74 -3.07
N ASP A 47 -3.61 19.63 -2.89
CA ASP A 47 -3.39 20.89 -2.17
C ASP A 47 -2.88 20.69 -0.73
N GLN A 48 -3.14 19.52 -0.14
CA GLN A 48 -2.78 19.20 1.24
C GLN A 48 -1.43 18.47 1.35
N GLY A 49 -0.93 17.90 0.26
CA GLY A 49 0.34 17.18 0.25
C GLY A 49 0.39 16.02 -0.75
N ARG A 50 1.22 15.03 -0.46
CA ARG A 50 1.51 13.91 -1.35
C ARG A 50 1.12 12.58 -0.72
N TYR A 51 0.42 11.76 -1.49
CA TYR A 51 0.06 10.38 -1.16
C TYR A 51 0.81 9.43 -2.08
N VAL A 52 1.40 8.38 -1.52
CA VAL A 52 2.16 7.37 -2.25
C VAL A 52 1.68 6.00 -1.80
N ALA A 53 1.22 5.18 -2.74
CA ALA A 53 0.84 3.80 -2.48
C ALA A 53 1.69 2.85 -3.33
N THR A 54 2.29 1.85 -2.69
CA THR A 54 3.08 0.82 -3.37
C THR A 54 2.58 -0.56 -2.95
N ARG A 55 2.24 -1.40 -3.93
CA ARG A 55 1.93 -2.82 -3.67
C ARG A 55 3.23 -3.60 -3.61
N HIS A 56 3.32 -4.45 -2.59
CA HIS A 56 4.42 -5.36 -2.38
C HIS A 56 3.93 -6.81 -2.33
N ARG A 57 4.78 -7.75 -2.75
CA ARG A 57 4.61 -9.19 -2.51
C ARG A 57 5.86 -9.76 -1.89
N ASP A 58 5.69 -10.37 -0.71
CA ASP A 58 6.79 -11.04 -0.01
C ASP A 58 7.15 -12.37 -0.67
N ARG A 59 8.25 -12.98 -0.19
CA ARG A 59 8.76 -14.26 -0.70
C ARG A 59 7.80 -15.44 -0.46
N ARG A 60 6.81 -15.28 0.44
CA ARG A 60 5.76 -16.26 0.71
C ARG A 60 4.53 -16.04 -0.19
N GLY A 61 4.61 -15.09 -1.13
CA GLY A 61 3.51 -14.75 -2.04
C GLY A 61 2.43 -13.87 -1.40
N ARG A 62 2.66 -13.31 -0.21
CA ARG A 62 1.66 -12.47 0.47
C ARG A 62 1.76 -11.04 0.00
N ASP A 63 0.63 -10.53 -0.46
CA ASP A 63 0.50 -9.13 -0.87
C ASP A 63 0.25 -8.23 0.33
N HIS A 64 0.86 -7.05 0.28
CA HIS A 64 0.54 -5.94 1.17
C HIS A 64 0.67 -4.62 0.41
N VAL A 65 0.06 -3.57 0.95
CA VAL A 65 0.21 -2.22 0.43
C VAL A 65 0.94 -1.37 1.46
N GLU A 66 1.99 -0.68 1.03
CA GLU A 66 2.60 0.40 1.78
C GLU A 66 1.92 1.71 1.37
N LEU A 67 1.40 2.45 2.35
CA LEU A 67 0.87 3.80 2.17
C LEU A 67 1.78 4.79 2.89
N ARG A 68 2.30 5.78 2.16
CA ARG A 68 3.06 6.90 2.70
C ARG A 68 2.35 8.20 2.37
N VAL A 69 2.17 9.06 3.37
CA VAL A 69 1.54 10.36 3.20
C VAL A 69 2.46 11.43 3.77
N VAL A 70 2.68 12.50 3.01
CA VAL A 70 3.50 13.64 3.39
C VAL A 70 2.62 14.88 3.33
N LEU A 71 2.37 15.50 4.50
CA LEU A 71 1.45 16.63 4.65
C LEU A 71 2.19 17.83 5.25
N ARG A 72 1.65 19.03 4.99
CA ARG A 72 2.03 20.23 5.73
C ARG A 72 1.28 20.24 7.06
N LEU A 73 2.00 20.47 8.15
CA LEU A 73 1.41 20.67 9.47
C LEU A 73 1.22 22.17 9.74
N ALA A 74 0.42 22.49 10.74
CA ALA A 74 0.33 23.83 11.30
C ALA A 74 1.72 24.30 11.80
N ASP A 75 1.94 25.61 11.81
CA ASP A 75 3.21 26.19 12.25
C ASP A 75 3.39 26.12 13.78
N ASP A 76 2.30 25.96 14.54
CA ASP A 76 2.35 25.78 15.98
C ASP A 76 2.40 24.30 16.38
N ASP A 77 3.33 23.97 17.27
CA ASP A 77 3.60 22.58 17.69
C ASP A 77 2.38 21.89 18.31
N ALA A 78 1.56 22.62 19.06
CA ALA A 78 0.38 22.06 19.72
C ALA A 78 -0.66 21.59 18.70
N THR A 79 -0.97 22.43 17.71
CA THR A 79 -1.88 22.08 16.61
C THR A 79 -1.27 21.03 15.70
N ALA A 80 0.02 21.12 15.37
CA ALA A 80 0.71 20.12 14.56
C ALA A 80 0.63 18.71 15.19
N GLN A 81 0.84 18.61 16.51
CA GLN A 81 0.68 17.35 17.25
C GLN A 81 -0.76 16.87 17.26
N ALA A 82 -1.73 17.77 17.47
CA ALA A 82 -3.15 17.42 17.43
C ALA A 82 -3.56 16.89 16.04
N GLN A 83 -3.11 17.55 14.97
CA GLN A 83 -3.32 17.11 13.58
C GLN A 83 -2.74 15.71 13.34
N ALA A 84 -1.48 15.48 13.72
CA ALA A 84 -0.82 14.18 13.51
C ALA A 84 -1.53 13.05 14.27
N ARG A 85 -1.91 13.27 15.54
CA ARG A 85 -2.64 12.28 16.35
C ARG A 85 -4.04 12.01 15.78
N HIS A 86 -4.75 13.05 15.39
CA HIS A 86 -6.08 12.91 14.80
C HIS A 86 -6.02 12.15 13.48
N LEU A 87 -5.04 12.46 12.63
CA LEU A 87 -4.82 11.74 11.38
C LEU A 87 -4.57 10.24 11.61
N LEU A 88 -3.70 9.88 12.56
CA LEU A 88 -3.47 8.48 12.91
C LEU A 88 -4.76 7.77 13.34
N ALA A 89 -5.58 8.41 14.18
CA ALA A 89 -6.84 7.85 14.64
C ALA A 89 -7.84 7.64 13.49
N VAL A 90 -8.00 8.64 12.62
CA VAL A 90 -8.92 8.56 11.48
C VAL A 90 -8.41 7.55 10.44
N THR A 91 -7.12 7.52 10.15
CA THR A 91 -6.52 6.51 9.25
C THR A 91 -6.76 5.10 9.78
N TYR A 92 -6.56 4.87 11.09
CA TYR A 92 -6.87 3.58 11.72
C TYR A 92 -8.33 3.18 11.49
N GLN A 93 -9.28 4.09 11.75
CA GLN A 93 -10.71 3.82 11.56
C GLN A 93 -11.06 3.51 10.09
N VAL A 94 -10.49 4.25 9.14
CA VAL A 94 -10.72 4.02 7.71
C VAL A 94 -10.15 2.67 7.28
N VAL A 95 -8.92 2.35 7.69
CA VAL A 95 -8.30 1.04 7.40
C VAL A 95 -9.13 -0.08 8.01
N GLU A 96 -9.50 0.03 9.27
CA GLU A 96 -10.31 -0.97 9.96
C GLU A 96 -11.64 -1.20 9.23
N ARG A 97 -12.34 -0.13 8.84
CA ARG A 97 -13.59 -0.22 8.08
C ARG A 97 -13.43 -0.87 6.71
N VAL A 98 -12.41 -0.48 5.94
CA VAL A 98 -12.16 -1.00 4.58
C VAL A 98 -11.83 -2.50 4.65
N PHE A 99 -10.90 -2.89 5.52
CA PHE A 99 -10.41 -4.27 5.59
C PHE A 99 -11.30 -5.20 6.45
N ALA A 100 -12.08 -4.69 7.40
CA ALA A 100 -13.07 -5.51 8.11
C ALA A 100 -14.21 -5.98 7.19
N SER A 101 -14.50 -5.22 6.12
CA SER A 101 -15.53 -5.58 5.15
C SER A 101 -15.15 -6.79 4.31
N ASP A 102 -13.85 -7.03 4.11
CA ASP A 102 -13.36 -8.22 3.40
C ASP A 102 -13.37 -9.46 4.29
N ARG A 103 -12.96 -9.35 5.56
CA ARG A 103 -12.99 -10.49 6.52
C ARG A 103 -14.38 -11.11 6.71
N ARG A 104 -15.43 -10.32 6.64
CA ARG A 104 -16.82 -10.80 6.74
C ARG A 104 -17.25 -11.64 5.54
N LYS A 105 -16.68 -11.40 4.34
CA LYS A 105 -16.99 -12.20 3.15
C LYS A 105 -16.33 -13.58 3.24
N ASP A 106 -15.11 -13.66 3.74
CA ASP A 106 -14.37 -14.92 3.88
C ASP A 106 -14.97 -15.84 4.96
N SER A 107 -15.71 -15.29 5.93
CA SER A 107 -16.37 -16.05 7.00
C SER A 107 -17.77 -16.57 6.61
N ALA A 108 -18.26 -16.22 5.42
CA ALA A 108 -19.60 -16.53 4.92
C ALA A 108 -19.58 -17.46 3.69
N SER A 109 -18.44 -18.10 3.39
CA SER A 109 -18.27 -19.12 2.34
C SER A 109 -17.85 -20.46 2.93
#